data_AF-A0A528TPQ2-F1
#
_entry.id   AF-A0A528TPQ2-F1
#
_cell.length_a   1.000
_cell.length_b   1.000
_cell.length_c   1.000
_cell.angle_alpha   90.00
_cell.angle_beta   90.00
_cell.angle_gamma   90.00
#
_symmetry.space_group_name_H-M   'P 1'
#
loop_
_entity.id
_entity.type
_entity.pdbx_description
1 polymer ?
#
loop_
_entity_poly.entity_id
_entity_poly.type
_entity_poly.pdbx_seq_one_letter_code
_entity_poly.pdbx_strand_id
1 'polypeptide(L)'
;MFGRIALVGIGLIGSSLARVIRREGLARHIAVATRSQSTLKRAEELGLGDSYTTEAEDAVRDADLVIVSVPVGSSGEVAAEIAPALKKGAILTDV
;
A
#
# COMPACT_ATOMS: atom_id res chain seq x y z
N MET A 1 15.64 -0.90 -6.93
CA MET A 1 15.05 -0.42 -5.66
C MET A 1 13.98 0.59 -6.00
N PHE A 2 12.80 0.51 -5.38
CA PHE A 2 11.66 1.35 -5.73
C PHE A 2 11.76 2.74 -5.09
N GLY A 3 11.29 3.78 -5.78
CA GLY A 3 11.15 5.11 -5.19
C GLY A 3 9.99 5.13 -4.19
N ARG A 4 8.82 4.64 -4.60
CA ARG A 4 7.61 4.58 -3.78
C ARG A 4 6.92 3.23 -3.93
N ILE A 5 6.61 2.60 -2.80
CA ILE A 5 5.75 1.41 -2.74
C ILE A 5 4.44 1.80 -2.04
N ALA A 6 3.30 1.45 -2.64
CA ALA A 6 2.00 1.57 -2.01
C ALA A 6 1.49 0.20 -1.51
N LEU A 7 1.01 0.16 -0.28
CA LEU A 7 0.40 -1.00 0.37
C LEU A 7 -1.09 -0.70 0.55
N VAL A 8 -1.92 -1.32 -0.27
CA VAL A 8 -3.38 -1.20 -0.20
C VAL A 8 -3.92 -2.37 0.61
N GLY A 9 -4.25 -2.10 1.87
CA GLY A 9 -4.48 -3.11 2.90
C GLY A 9 -3.24 -3.33 3.75
N ILE A 10 -3.39 -3.18 5.08
CA ILE A 10 -2.29 -3.27 6.05
C ILE A 10 -2.60 -4.26 7.18
N GLY A 11 -3.16 -5.41 6.81
CA GLY A 11 -3.38 -6.54 7.71
C GLY A 11 -2.11 -7.32 8.01
N LEU A 12 -2.24 -8.63 8.25
CA LEU A 12 -1.11 -9.50 8.56
C LEU A 12 -0.03 -9.49 7.46
N ILE A 13 -0.42 -9.76 6.20
CA ILE A 13 0.55 -9.85 5.09
C ILE A 13 1.10 -8.47 4.72
N GLY A 14 0.23 -7.47 4.54
CA GLY A 14 0.66 -6.10 4.20
C GLY A 14 1.63 -5.51 5.23
N SER A 15 1.36 -5.69 6.53
CA SER A 15 2.27 -5.21 7.58
C SER A 15 3.59 -6.00 7.65
N SER A 16 3.57 -7.29 7.31
CA SER A 16 4.79 -8.11 7.22
C SER A 16 5.69 -7.63 6.08
N LEU A 17 5.09 -7.34 4.91
CA LEU A 17 5.80 -6.77 3.77
C LEU A 17 6.35 -5.38 4.09
N ALA A 18 5.56 -4.51 4.73
CA ALA A 18 5.99 -3.19 5.16
C ALA A 18 7.28 -3.24 6.01
N ARG A 19 7.32 -4.16 6.97
CA ARG A 19 8.48 -4.36 7.85
C ARG A 19 9.71 -4.85 7.08
N VAL A 20 9.55 -5.81 6.16
CA VAL A 20 10.66 -6.30 5.34
C VAL A 20 11.17 -5.23 4.38
N ILE A 21 10.26 -4.49 3.72
CA ILE A 21 10.60 -3.37 2.83
C ILE A 21 11.43 -2.34 3.59
N ARG A 22 11.01 -1.98 4.81
CA ARG A 22 11.77 -1.05 5.66
C ARG A 22 13.12 -1.62 6.07
N ARG A 23 13.16 -2.86 6.58
CA ARG A 23 14.37 -3.52 7.09
C ARG A 23 15.46 -3.66 6.03
N GLU A 24 15.06 -4.04 4.82
CA GLU A 24 15.98 -4.26 3.69
C GLU A 24 16.16 -2.99 2.82
N GLY A 25 15.52 -1.87 3.20
CA GLY A 25 15.62 -0.59 2.50
C GLY A 25 15.02 -0.58 1.08
N LEU A 26 14.09 -1.49 0.74
CA LEU A 26 13.65 -1.73 -0.65
C LEU A 26 12.86 -0.58 -1.29
N ALA A 27 12.42 0.39 -0.50
CA ALA A 27 11.71 1.59 -0.93
C ALA A 27 12.25 2.85 -0.24
N ARG A 28 12.24 3.99 -0.95
CA ARG A 28 12.47 5.30 -0.32
C ARG A 28 11.25 5.82 0.42
N HIS A 29 10.05 5.44 -0.02
CA HIS A 29 8.78 5.82 0.56
C HIS A 29 7.79 4.65 0.56
N ILE A 30 7.14 4.39 1.70
CA ILE A 30 6.08 3.40 1.87
C ILE A 30 4.76 4.14 2.14
N ALA A 31 3.85 4.11 1.18
CA ALA A 31 2.50 4.65 1.35
C ALA A 31 1.54 3.55 1.81
N VAL A 32 0.80 3.79 2.89
CA VAL A 32 -0.15 2.82 3.46
C VAL A 32 -1.57 3.33 3.27
N ALA A 33 -2.42 2.50 2.67
CA ALA A 33 -3.85 2.72 2.58
C ALA A 33 -4.64 1.62 3.29
N THR A 34 -5.63 2.01 4.08
CA THR A 34 -6.66 1.08 4.57
C THR A 34 -7.96 1.83 4.85
N ARG A 35 -9.10 1.20 4.52
CA ARG A 35 -10.43 1.79 4.69
C ARG A 35 -10.78 2.11 6.16
N SER A 36 -10.15 1.40 7.11
CA SER A 36 -10.44 1.56 8.53
C SER A 36 -9.51 2.59 9.17
N GLN A 37 -10.08 3.71 9.63
CA GLN A 37 -9.36 4.74 10.40
C GLN A 37 -8.60 4.16 11.60
N SER A 38 -9.17 3.19 12.30
CA SER A 38 -8.52 2.56 13.47
C SER A 38 -7.33 1.71 13.07
N THR A 39 -7.41 1.00 11.94
CA THR A 39 -6.29 0.23 11.39
C THR A 39 -5.20 1.15 10.87
N LEU A 40 -5.57 2.26 10.23
CA LEU A 40 -4.64 3.25 9.72
C LEU A 40 -3.83 3.88 10.86
N LYS A 41 -4.51 4.35 11.91
CA LYS A 41 -3.87 4.87 13.12
C LYS A 41 -2.93 3.84 13.76
N ARG A 42 -3.36 2.57 13.81
CA ARG A 42 -2.51 1.51 14.36
C ARG A 42 -1.25 1.27 13.51
N ALA A 43 -1.37 1.36 12.18
CA ALA A 43 -0.22 1.23 11.28
C ALA A 43 0.77 2.39 11.46
N GLU A 44 0.26 3.60 11.70
CA GLU A 44 1.06 4.79 12.00
C GLU A 44 1.80 4.66 13.33
N GLU A 45 1.12 4.28 14.41
CA GLU A 45 1.73 4.00 15.73
C GLU A 45 2.85 2.95 15.66
N LEU A 46 2.72 1.99 14.74
CA LEU A 46 3.70 0.93 14.51
C LEU A 46 4.83 1.33 13.54
N GLY A 47 4.76 2.50 12.92
CA GLY A 47 5.75 2.99 11.96
C GLY A 47 5.84 2.15 10.68
N LEU A 48 4.71 1.62 10.20
CA LEU A 48 4.69 0.71 9.04
C LEU A 48 4.88 1.43 7.69
N GLY A 49 4.71 2.75 7.64
CA GLY A 49 4.83 3.55 6.44
C GLY A 49 5.38 4.95 6.70
N ASP A 50 5.43 5.74 5.64
CA ASP A 50 5.86 7.14 5.62
C ASP A 50 4.68 8.09 5.36
N SER A 51 3.61 7.59 4.72
CA SER A 51 2.34 8.31 4.55
C SER A 51 1.16 7.37 4.73
N TYR A 52 0.07 7.89 5.30
CA TYR A 52 -1.10 7.11 5.70
C TYR A 52 -2.35 7.80 5.18
N THR A 53 -3.23 7.06 4.51
CA THR A 53 -4.50 7.57 4.00
C THR A 53 -5.60 6.51 4.06
N THR A 54 -6.86 6.94 4.12
CA THR A 54 -8.02 6.05 3.95
C THR A 54 -8.37 5.81 2.49
N GLU A 55 -7.88 6.67 1.59
CA GLU A 55 -8.18 6.65 0.16
C GLU A 55 -7.09 5.88 -0.60
N ALA A 56 -7.44 4.76 -1.24
CA ALA A 56 -6.43 3.94 -1.92
C ALA A 56 -5.83 4.65 -3.14
N GLU A 57 -6.64 5.44 -3.85
CA GLU A 57 -6.20 6.28 -4.97
C GLU A 57 -5.01 7.17 -4.60
N ASP A 58 -5.05 7.81 -3.44
CA ASP A 58 -3.99 8.73 -3.00
C ASP A 58 -2.70 8.00 -2.61
N ALA A 59 -2.80 6.79 -2.06
CA ALA A 59 -1.63 6.00 -1.73
C ALA A 59 -0.87 5.57 -3.00
N VAL A 60 -1.60 5.18 -4.06
CA VAL A 60 -1.00 4.65 -5.30
C VAL A 60 -0.43 5.73 -6.22
N ARG A 61 -0.78 7.01 -6.01
CA ARG A 61 -0.18 8.12 -6.78
C ARG A 61 1.34 8.05 -6.72
N ASP A 62 1.95 8.10 -7.90
CA ASP A 62 3.40 8.02 -8.14
C ASP A 62 4.10 6.72 -7.66
N ALA A 63 3.37 5.71 -7.20
CA ALA A 63 3.95 4.45 -6.74
C ALA A 63 4.57 3.67 -7.91
N ASP A 64 5.82 3.21 -7.73
CA ASP A 64 6.48 2.30 -8.68
C ASP A 64 5.93 0.87 -8.57
N LEU A 65 5.57 0.48 -7.35
CA LEU A 65 5.00 -0.81 -7.02
C LEU A 65 3.78 -0.60 -6.13
N VAL A 66 2.68 -1.27 -6.47
CA VAL A 66 1.47 -1.33 -5.66
C VAL A 66 1.22 -2.78 -5.28
N ILE A 67 1.05 -3.02 -3.98
CA ILE A 67 0.72 -4.34 -3.43
C ILE A 67 -0.68 -4.26 -2.82
N VAL A 68 -1.61 -5.03 -3.37
CA VAL A 68 -2.97 -5.17 -2.86
C VAL A 68 -3.00 -6.35 -1.88
N SER A 69 -3.23 -6.07 -0.61
CA SER A 69 -3.26 -7.04 0.49
C SER A 69 -4.63 -7.01 1.20
N VAL A 70 -5.69 -7.22 0.43
CA VAL A 70 -7.08 -7.26 0.87
C VAL A 70 -7.67 -8.67 0.66
N PRO A 71 -8.83 -9.02 1.25
CA PRO A 71 -9.48 -10.28 0.93
C PRO A 71 -9.72 -10.40 -0.58
N VAL A 72 -9.45 -11.57 -1.17
CA VAL A 72 -9.51 -11.79 -2.63
C VAL A 72 -10.84 -11.37 -3.28
N GLY A 73 -11.95 -11.49 -2.55
CA GLY A 73 -13.27 -11.04 -3.03
C GLY A 73 -13.38 -9.53 -3.25
N SER A 74 -12.47 -8.74 -2.70
CA SER A 74 -12.41 -7.27 -2.86
C SER A 74 -11.33 -6.83 -3.85
N SER A 75 -10.51 -7.73 -4.40
CA SER A 75 -9.38 -7.35 -5.28
C SER A 75 -9.85 -6.64 -6.56
N GLY A 76 -10.97 -7.07 -7.16
CA GLY A 76 -11.51 -6.44 -8.37
C GLY A 76 -12.00 -5.01 -8.14
N GLU A 77 -12.70 -4.78 -7.03
CA GLU A 77 -13.18 -3.44 -6.63
C GLU A 77 -11.99 -2.50 -6.37
N VAL A 78 -10.99 -2.96 -5.61
CA VAL A 78 -9.78 -2.20 -5.32
C VAL A 78 -9.00 -1.88 -6.59
N ALA A 79 -8.85 -2.86 -7.50
CA ALA A 79 -8.16 -2.64 -8.76
C ALA A 79 -8.87 -1.58 -9.62
N ALA A 80 -10.21 -1.59 -9.67
CA ALA A 80 -10.99 -0.60 -10.39
C ALA A 80 -10.87 0.80 -9.76
N GLU A 81 -10.89 0.88 -8.42
CA GLU A 81 -10.71 2.13 -7.65
C GLU A 81 -9.34 2.77 -7.94
N ILE A 82 -8.25 2.00 -7.85
CA ILE A 82 -6.91 2.57 -7.97
C ILE A 82 -6.46 2.81 -9.42
N ALA A 83 -7.07 2.12 -10.40
CA ALA A 83 -6.62 2.12 -11.79
C ALA A 83 -6.42 3.53 -12.40
N PRO A 84 -7.31 4.52 -12.18
CA PRO A 84 -7.13 5.87 -12.72
C PRO A 84 -5.96 6.64 -12.12
N ALA A 85 -5.51 6.28 -10.91
CA ALA A 85 -4.46 6.96 -10.17
C ALA A 85 -3.07 6.32 -10.35
N LEU A 86 -2.99 5.13 -10.97
CA LEU A 86 -1.73 4.45 -11.24
C LEU A 86 -0.88 5.24 -12.23
N LYS A 87 0.40 5.43 -11.91
CA LYS A 87 1.34 6.01 -12.87
C LYS A 87 1.61 5.03 -14.01
N LYS A 88 1.96 5.57 -15.18
CA LYS A 88 2.42 4.76 -16.32
C LYS A 88 3.66 3.96 -15.92
N GLY A 89 3.62 2.65 -16.15
CA GLY A 89 4.72 1.73 -15.84
C GLY A 89 4.76 1.24 -14.39
N ALA A 90 3.77 1.56 -13.56
CA ALA A 90 3.62 0.95 -12.24
C ALA A 90 3.45 -0.57 -12.34
N ILE A 91 4.06 -1.29 -11.40
CA ILE A 91 3.83 -2.72 -11.22
C ILE A 91 2.70 -2.88 -10.19
N LEU A 92 1.68 -3.65 -10.51
CA LEU A 92 0.58 -4.01 -9.61
C LEU A 92 0.65 -5.51 -9.34
N THR A 93 0.55 -5.89 -8.06
CA THR A 93 0.53 -7.30 -7.61
C THR A 93 -0.37 -7.44 -6.38
N ASP A 94 -0.80 -8.66 -6.09
CA ASP A 94 -1.62 -9.00 -4.92
C ASP A 94 -1.03 -10.17 -4.09
N VAL A 95 -1.66 -10.43 -2.93
CA VAL A 95 -1.34 -11.51 -1.97
C VAL A 95 -2.59 -12.03 -1.25
#